data_AF-A0A1Y1KYQ3-F1
#
_entry.id   AF-A0A1Y1KYQ3-F1
#
_cell.length_a   1.000
_cell.length_b   1.000
_cell.length_c   1.000
_cell.angle_alpha   90.00
_cell.angle_beta   90.00
_cell.angle_gamma   90.00
#
_symmetry.space_group_name_H-M   'P 1'
#
loop_
_entity.id
_entity.type
_entity.pdbx_description
1 polymer ?
#
loop_
_entity_poly.entity_id
_entity_poly.type
_entity_poly.pdbx_seq_one_letter_code
_entity_poly.pdbx_strand_id
1 'polypeptide(L)'
;MATAVDEFGLWLGKKLRDLDIDECVFGSYISGILDGDESEEEKTDALEGILSEILVTDNDIIKIRSEIMEMWSQLRQPQMSATTQAVSSEEVDIRLARLLESQSLQIPKQKQYTDEEKKIREAILSQYSQMTDDEDDDVNEPGDVKENGLEKNRNAHAVMQAEKEKREQAKLESQKKKEKDKEDREKQKQLREEKKEKRKTQKGERRR
;
A
#
# COMPACT_ATOMS: atom_id res chain seq x y z
N MET A 1 -9.56 -29.65 4.92
CA MET A 1 -10.04 -28.38 5.50
C MET A 1 -11.57 -28.36 5.51
N ALA A 2 -12.26 -28.30 4.36
CA ALA A 2 -13.74 -28.23 4.32
C ALA A 2 -14.46 -29.40 5.03
N THR A 3 -14.05 -30.65 4.79
CA THR A 3 -14.69 -31.83 5.37
C THR A 3 -14.52 -31.96 6.89
N ALA A 4 -13.42 -31.43 7.44
CA ALA A 4 -13.16 -31.46 8.87
C ALA A 4 -14.04 -30.44 9.60
N VAL A 5 -14.20 -29.23 9.06
CA VAL A 5 -15.08 -28.22 9.64
C VAL A 5 -16.55 -28.69 9.64
N ASP A 6 -16.98 -29.38 8.57
CA ASP A 6 -18.31 -29.98 8.51
C ASP A 6 -18.50 -31.13 9.53
N GLU A 7 -17.47 -31.96 9.73
CA GLU A 7 -17.50 -33.05 10.73
C GLU A 7 -17.55 -32.51 12.16
N PHE A 8 -16.81 -31.43 12.45
CA PHE A 8 -16.88 -30.73 13.74
C PHE A 8 -18.27 -30.16 13.99
N GLY A 9 -18.86 -29.49 12.99
CA GLY A 9 -20.19 -28.91 13.11
C GLY A 9 -21.26 -29.96 13.42
N LEU A 10 -21.21 -31.11 12.77
CA LEU A 10 -22.12 -32.23 13.03
C LEU A 10 -21.94 -32.84 14.43
N TRP A 11 -20.70 -32.93 14.92
CA TRP A 11 -20.42 -33.40 16.28
C TRP A 11 -20.91 -32.40 17.33
N LEU A 12 -20.57 -31.12 17.17
CA LEU A 12 -20.96 -30.05 18.07
C LEU A 12 -22.49 -29.94 18.16
N GLY A 13 -23.18 -30.04 17.02
CA GLY A 13 -24.63 -30.03 16.96
C GLY A 13 -25.30 -31.17 17.73
N LYS A 14 -24.79 -32.40 17.60
CA LYS A 14 -25.25 -33.54 18.43
C LYS A 14 -25.01 -33.30 19.91
N LYS A 15 -23.81 -32.83 20.27
CA LYS A 15 -23.43 -32.59 21.66
C LYS A 15 -24.30 -31.51 22.32
N LEU A 16 -24.62 -30.43 21.60
CA LEU A 16 -25.50 -29.37 22.07
C LEU A 16 -26.95 -29.87 22.21
N ARG A 17 -27.43 -30.68 21.26
CA ARG A 17 -28.77 -31.29 21.31
C ARG A 17 -28.95 -32.25 22.49
N ASP A 18 -27.92 -33.00 22.85
CA ASP A 18 -27.92 -33.89 24.02
C ASP A 18 -28.03 -33.11 25.34
N LEU A 19 -27.65 -31.82 25.33
CA LEU A 19 -27.73 -30.90 26.47
C LEU A 19 -28.98 -30.01 26.44
N ASP A 20 -29.90 -30.24 25.51
CA ASP A 20 -31.10 -29.41 25.26
C ASP A 20 -30.77 -27.95 24.87
N ILE A 21 -29.65 -27.75 24.18
CA ILE A 21 -29.16 -26.45 23.70
C ILE A 21 -29.44 -26.31 22.19
N ASP A 22 -29.85 -25.11 21.76
CA ASP A 22 -30.13 -24.83 20.34
C ASP A 22 -28.85 -24.83 19.48
N GLU A 23 -28.65 -25.92 18.74
CA GLU A 23 -27.56 -26.11 17.78
C GLU A 23 -27.46 -25.01 16.71
N CYS A 24 -28.60 -24.46 16.26
CA CYS A 24 -28.60 -23.50 15.15
C CYS A 24 -28.05 -22.13 15.55
N VAL A 25 -28.19 -21.75 16.82
CA VAL A 25 -27.68 -20.47 17.35
C VAL A 25 -26.26 -20.66 17.87
N PHE A 26 -26.07 -21.63 18.77
CA PHE A 26 -24.80 -21.81 19.48
C PHE A 26 -23.75 -22.53 18.64
N GLY A 27 -24.15 -23.44 17.74
CA GLY A 27 -23.22 -24.15 16.87
C GLY A 27 -22.44 -23.20 15.95
N SER A 28 -23.14 -22.32 15.22
CA SER A 28 -22.48 -21.34 14.34
C SER A 28 -21.64 -20.33 15.11
N TYR A 29 -22.08 -19.94 16.31
CA TYR A 29 -21.38 -18.95 17.12
C TYR A 29 -20.09 -19.52 17.72
N ILE A 30 -20.16 -20.73 18.30
CA ILE A 30 -18.99 -21.46 18.82
C ILE A 30 -17.99 -21.74 17.70
N SER A 31 -18.45 -22.23 16.54
CA SER A 31 -17.56 -22.42 15.39
C SER A 31 -16.90 -21.12 14.93
N GLY A 32 -17.61 -19.99 14.96
CA GLY A 32 -17.05 -18.68 14.62
C GLY A 32 -15.97 -18.22 15.59
N ILE A 33 -16.15 -18.44 16.89
CA ILE A 33 -15.13 -18.12 17.92
C ILE A 33 -13.88 -18.98 17.71
N LEU A 34 -14.08 -20.29 17.48
CA LEU A 34 -12.97 -21.22 17.31
C LEU A 34 -12.17 -20.99 16.02
N ASP A 35 -12.83 -20.50 14.96
CA ASP A 35 -12.19 -20.18 13.67
C ASP A 35 -11.61 -18.76 13.59
N GLY A 36 -11.87 -17.90 14.60
CA GLY A 36 -11.26 -16.58 14.69
C GLY A 36 -9.73 -16.62 14.81
N ASP A 37 -9.06 -15.48 14.59
CA ASP A 37 -7.60 -15.35 14.68
C ASP A 37 -7.09 -15.05 16.10
N GLU A 38 -7.97 -15.12 17.10
CA GLU A 38 -7.66 -14.91 18.52
C GLU A 38 -6.77 -16.01 19.10
N SER A 39 -6.11 -15.71 20.21
CA SER A 39 -5.28 -16.69 20.94
C SER A 39 -6.13 -17.82 21.52
N GLU A 40 -5.51 -18.97 21.79
CA GLU A 40 -6.22 -20.13 22.34
C GLU A 40 -6.83 -19.83 23.73
N GLU A 41 -6.18 -18.98 24.51
CA GLU A 41 -6.64 -18.49 25.82
C GLU A 41 -7.90 -17.62 25.67
N GLU A 42 -7.88 -16.64 24.76
CA GLU A 42 -9.05 -15.80 24.45
C GLU A 42 -10.25 -16.62 23.95
N LYS A 43 -10.00 -17.60 23.07
CA LYS A 43 -11.04 -18.51 22.58
C LYS A 43 -11.64 -19.34 23.70
N THR A 44 -10.82 -19.77 24.65
CA THR A 44 -11.33 -20.56 25.77
C THR A 44 -12.14 -19.73 26.75
N ASP A 45 -11.72 -18.50 27.03
CA ASP A 45 -12.45 -17.57 27.88
C ASP A 45 -13.78 -17.17 27.25
N ALA A 46 -13.79 -16.89 25.94
CA ALA A 46 -15.01 -16.59 25.19
C ALA A 46 -16.00 -17.77 25.20
N LEU A 47 -15.49 -18.99 24.98
CA LEU A 47 -16.30 -20.21 25.02
C LEU A 47 -16.86 -20.49 26.43
N GLU A 48 -16.05 -20.30 27.47
CA GLU A 48 -16.47 -20.43 28.87
C GLU A 48 -17.55 -19.41 29.24
N GLY A 49 -17.41 -18.17 28.78
CA GLY A 49 -18.42 -17.12 29.00
C GLY A 49 -19.80 -17.54 28.46
N ILE A 50 -19.84 -18.06 27.23
CA ILE A 50 -21.09 -18.49 26.59
C ILE A 50 -21.66 -19.72 27.28
N LEU A 51 -20.82 -20.70 27.60
CA LEU A 51 -21.26 -21.90 28.30
C LEU A 51 -21.78 -21.57 29.70
N SER A 52 -21.22 -20.56 30.37
CA SER A 52 -21.69 -20.09 31.69
C SER A 52 -23.06 -19.41 31.65
N GLU A 53 -23.44 -18.83 30.51
CA GLU A 53 -24.76 -18.25 30.32
C GLU A 53 -25.82 -19.33 30.07
N ILE A 54 -25.42 -20.47 29.49
CA ILE A 54 -26.32 -21.56 29.09
C ILE A 54 -26.45 -22.63 30.17
N LEU A 55 -25.34 -22.98 30.82
CA LEU A 55 -25.26 -24.07 31.79
C LEU A 55 -25.19 -23.50 33.21
N VAL A 56 -25.91 -24.13 34.14
CA VAL A 56 -25.97 -23.70 35.56
C VAL A 56 -24.86 -24.37 36.40
N THR A 57 -24.22 -25.42 35.88
CA THR A 57 -23.26 -26.23 36.64
C THR A 57 -21.83 -26.03 36.12
N ASP A 58 -20.98 -25.42 36.96
CA ASP A 58 -19.56 -25.13 36.65
C ASP A 58 -18.77 -26.37 36.19
N ASN A 59 -19.04 -27.53 36.81
CA ASN A 59 -18.37 -28.78 36.44
C ASN A 59 -18.71 -29.25 35.02
N ASP A 60 -19.90 -28.94 34.51
CA ASP A 60 -20.30 -29.36 33.17
C ASP A 60 -19.83 -28.35 32.12
N ILE A 61 -19.76 -27.06 32.48
CA ILE A 61 -19.12 -26.01 31.68
C ILE A 61 -17.66 -26.37 31.36
N ILE A 62 -16.87 -26.70 32.38
CA ILE A 62 -15.44 -27.03 32.19
C ILE A 62 -15.28 -28.28 31.32
N LYS A 63 -16.09 -29.33 31.55
CA LYS A 63 -16.03 -30.56 30.74
C LYS A 63 -16.37 -30.28 29.28
N ILE A 64 -17.46 -29.58 29.01
CA ILE A 64 -17.90 -29.26 27.65
C ILE A 64 -16.89 -28.36 26.96
N ARG A 65 -16.35 -27.36 27.66
CA ARG A 65 -15.24 -26.52 27.18
C ARG A 65 -14.05 -27.37 26.75
N SER A 66 -13.56 -28.24 27.63
CA SER A 66 -12.43 -29.11 27.33
C SER A 66 -12.70 -30.05 26.17
N GLU A 67 -13.88 -30.67 26.11
CA GLU A 67 -14.27 -31.55 25.01
C GLU A 67 -14.35 -30.82 23.66
N ILE A 68 -14.90 -29.60 23.64
CA ILE A 68 -14.97 -28.78 22.43
C ILE A 68 -13.57 -28.40 21.95
N MET A 69 -12.69 -27.97 22.85
CA MET A 69 -11.30 -27.62 22.53
C MET A 69 -10.49 -28.82 22.05
N GLU A 70 -10.70 -29.98 22.67
CA GLU A 70 -10.06 -31.23 22.29
C GLU A 70 -10.52 -31.67 20.89
N MET A 71 -11.82 -31.72 20.63
CA MET A 71 -12.37 -32.10 19.33
C MET A 71 -11.99 -31.11 18.23
N TRP A 72 -11.97 -29.81 18.53
CA TRP A 72 -11.48 -28.79 17.60
C TRP A 72 -10.02 -29.02 17.25
N SER A 73 -9.17 -29.26 18.26
CA SER A 73 -7.75 -29.55 18.06
C SER A 73 -7.51 -30.84 17.29
N GLN A 74 -8.26 -31.90 17.58
CA GLN A 74 -8.17 -33.18 16.88
C GLN A 74 -8.55 -33.08 15.39
N LEU A 75 -9.55 -32.26 15.05
CA LEU A 75 -10.00 -32.07 13.67
C LEU A 75 -9.13 -31.07 12.89
N ARG A 76 -8.56 -30.06 13.55
CA ARG A 76 -7.62 -29.10 12.93
C ARG A 76 -6.23 -29.69 12.77
N GLN A 77 -5.84 -30.61 13.65
CA GLN A 77 -4.65 -31.42 13.42
C GLN A 77 -4.92 -32.36 12.25
N PRO A 78 -4.11 -32.32 11.19
CA PRO A 78 -4.24 -33.25 10.08
C PRO A 78 -3.83 -34.64 10.56
N GLN A 79 -4.77 -35.42 11.10
CA GLN A 79 -4.73 -36.88 11.20
C GLN A 79 -3.31 -37.44 11.45
N MET A 80 -2.57 -36.93 12.44
CA MET A 80 -1.33 -37.56 12.89
C MET A 80 -1.71 -38.57 13.95
N SER A 81 -2.39 -39.63 13.50
CA SER A 81 -2.51 -40.84 14.29
C SER A 81 -1.10 -41.35 14.60
N ALA A 82 -0.72 -41.23 15.87
CA ALA A 82 0.34 -41.97 16.55
C ALA A 82 1.72 -41.95 15.85
N THR A 83 2.50 -40.88 16.05
CA THR A 83 3.93 -41.01 16.33
C THR A 83 4.39 -39.75 17.06
N THR A 84 4.66 -39.92 18.34
CA THR A 84 5.63 -39.12 19.09
C THR A 84 6.91 -38.97 18.29
N GLN A 85 7.12 -37.81 17.69
CA GLN A 85 8.46 -37.27 17.54
C GLN A 85 8.32 -35.76 17.38
N ALA A 86 8.92 -35.04 18.31
CA ALA A 86 9.24 -33.64 18.17
C ALA A 86 9.95 -33.47 16.83
N VAL A 87 9.25 -32.96 15.84
CA VAL A 87 9.86 -32.35 14.65
C VAL A 87 10.70 -31.21 15.19
N SER A 88 11.99 -31.46 15.32
CA SER A 88 12.96 -30.46 15.74
C SER A 88 12.89 -29.30 14.75
N SER A 89 13.14 -28.07 15.21
CA SER A 89 13.21 -26.89 14.33
C SER A 89 14.11 -27.15 13.10
N GLU A 90 15.13 -27.98 13.27
CA GLU A 90 16.05 -28.42 12.22
C GLU A 90 15.34 -29.16 11.07
N GLU A 91 14.30 -29.95 11.34
CA GLU A 91 13.58 -30.69 10.30
C GLU A 91 12.70 -29.76 9.42
N VAL A 92 12.15 -28.71 10.04
CA VAL A 92 11.42 -27.65 9.33
C VAL A 92 12.38 -26.83 8.47
N ASP A 93 13.54 -26.48 9.01
CA ASP A 93 14.58 -25.73 8.29
C ASP A 93 15.16 -26.53 7.12
N ILE A 94 15.39 -27.83 7.30
CA ILE A 94 15.83 -28.74 6.21
C ILE A 94 14.76 -28.85 5.13
N ARG A 95 13.48 -28.89 5.52
CA ARG A 95 12.37 -28.96 4.56
C ARG A 95 12.21 -27.66 3.79
N LEU A 96 12.37 -26.51 4.46
CA LEU A 96 12.36 -25.19 3.84
C LEU A 96 13.55 -25.01 2.88
N ALA A 97 14.75 -25.43 3.28
CA ALA A 97 15.95 -25.41 2.45
C ALA A 97 15.78 -26.27 1.19
N ARG A 98 15.23 -27.49 1.31
CA ARG A 98 14.89 -28.32 0.14
C ARG A 98 13.87 -27.67 -0.77
N LEU A 99 12.87 -26.99 -0.21
CA LEU A 99 11.85 -26.32 -1.01
C LEU A 99 12.46 -25.15 -1.81
N LEU A 100 13.34 -24.36 -1.17
CA LEU A 100 14.10 -23.28 -1.82
C LEU A 100 15.07 -23.80 -2.88
N GLU A 101 15.75 -24.92 -2.62
CA GLU A 101 16.68 -25.54 -3.57
C GLU A 101 15.94 -26.13 -4.79
N SER A 102 14.78 -26.77 -4.56
CA SER A 102 13.93 -27.29 -5.64
C SER A 102 13.25 -26.17 -6.44
N GLN A 103 13.04 -25.00 -5.81
CA GLN A 103 12.67 -23.78 -6.51
C GLN A 103 13.93 -23.09 -7.04
N SER A 104 14.71 -23.80 -7.85
CA SER A 104 15.84 -23.21 -8.56
C SER A 104 15.30 -22.06 -9.42
N LEU A 105 15.52 -20.84 -8.95
CA LEU A 105 15.22 -19.62 -9.69
C LEU A 105 15.94 -19.75 -11.03
N GLN A 106 15.17 -19.97 -12.09
CA GLN A 106 15.67 -19.91 -13.45
C GLN A 106 16.24 -18.51 -13.61
N ILE A 107 17.57 -18.37 -13.52
CA ILE A 107 18.25 -17.10 -13.76
C ILE A 107 17.77 -16.67 -15.14
N PRO A 108 16.96 -15.59 -15.25
CA PRO A 108 16.49 -15.18 -16.55
C PRO A 108 17.73 -14.82 -17.35
N LYS A 109 17.97 -15.54 -18.45
CA LYS A 109 19.07 -15.24 -19.38
C LYS A 109 19.01 -13.74 -19.63
N GLN A 110 20.06 -13.01 -19.24
CA GLN A 110 20.11 -11.57 -19.43
C GLN A 110 19.84 -11.29 -20.91
N LYS A 111 18.72 -10.63 -21.19
CA LYS A 111 18.33 -10.29 -22.54
C LYS A 111 19.44 -9.40 -23.12
N GLN A 112 20.15 -9.92 -24.11
CA GLN A 112 21.20 -9.19 -24.82
C GLN A 112 20.49 -8.12 -25.64
N TYR A 113 20.40 -6.90 -25.10
CA TYR A 113 19.77 -5.78 -25.78
C TYR A 113 20.61 -5.37 -26.98
N THR A 114 19.96 -5.24 -28.12
CA THR A 114 20.55 -4.68 -29.34
C THR A 114 20.87 -3.20 -29.12
N ASP A 115 21.78 -2.63 -29.91
CA ASP A 115 22.21 -1.24 -29.71
C ASP A 115 21.06 -0.24 -29.92
N GLU A 116 20.06 -0.60 -30.74
CA GLU A 116 18.82 0.18 -30.88
C GLU A 116 17.97 0.16 -29.61
N GLU A 117 17.79 -1.01 -28.97
CA GLU A 117 17.07 -1.11 -27.69
C GLU A 117 17.80 -0.40 -26.55
N LYS A 118 19.14 -0.39 -26.54
CA LYS A 118 19.91 0.38 -25.57
C LYS A 118 19.70 1.88 -25.75
N LYS A 119 19.65 2.36 -26.99
CA LYS A 119 19.37 3.76 -27.31
C LYS A 119 17.96 4.17 -26.89
N ILE A 120 16.97 3.28 -27.07
CA ILE A 120 15.59 3.50 -26.60
C ILE A 120 15.56 3.52 -25.06
N ARG A 121 16.24 2.58 -24.40
CA ARG A 121 16.34 2.54 -22.93
C ARG A 121 16.99 3.81 -22.39
N GLU A 122 18.06 4.28 -23.02
CA GLU A 122 18.76 5.51 -22.67
C GLU A 122 17.89 6.75 -22.91
N ALA A 123 17.15 6.81 -24.02
CA ALA A 123 16.21 7.89 -24.28
C ALA A 123 15.09 7.97 -23.23
N ILE A 124 14.54 6.81 -22.83
CA ILE A 124 13.53 6.73 -21.76
C ILE A 124 14.16 7.15 -20.42
N LEU A 125 15.35 6.63 -20.07
CA LEU A 125 16.05 7.03 -18.85
C LEU A 125 16.40 8.52 -18.84
N SER A 126 16.76 9.09 -19.98
CA SER A 126 17.03 10.52 -20.13
C SER A 126 15.76 11.33 -19.89
N GLN A 127 14.62 10.89 -20.42
CA GLN A 127 13.32 11.53 -20.15
C GLN A 127 12.98 11.54 -18.66
N TYR A 128 13.28 10.45 -17.93
CA TYR A 128 13.08 10.42 -16.47
C TYR A 128 14.17 11.17 -15.69
N SER A 129 15.41 11.19 -16.18
CA SER A 129 16.50 11.98 -15.61
C SER A 129 16.18 13.47 -15.66
N GLN A 130 15.58 13.93 -16.77
CA GLN A 130 15.07 15.29 -16.93
C GLN A 130 13.93 15.63 -15.95
N MET A 131 13.23 14.64 -15.39
CA MET A 131 12.23 14.85 -14.31
C MET A 131 12.84 14.94 -12.90
N THR A 132 14.12 14.60 -12.71
CA THR A 132 14.78 14.62 -11.38
C THR A 132 15.90 15.63 -11.23
N ASP A 133 16.49 16.13 -12.34
CA ASP A 133 17.54 17.16 -12.34
C ASP A 133 17.03 18.54 -12.78
N ASP A 134 15.75 18.65 -13.13
CA ASP A 134 15.10 19.93 -13.42
C ASP A 134 14.25 20.33 -12.19
N GLU A 135 14.92 20.93 -11.20
CA GLU A 135 14.27 21.89 -10.30
C GLU A 135 13.87 23.16 -11.07
N ASP A 136 13.15 23.01 -12.18
CA ASP A 136 12.44 24.08 -12.89
C ASP A 136 11.18 23.52 -13.60
N ASP A 137 10.33 22.88 -12.80
CA ASP A 137 8.95 23.34 -12.68
C ASP A 137 8.09 23.29 -13.97
N ASP A 138 7.90 22.10 -14.55
CA ASP A 138 6.73 21.80 -15.41
C ASP A 138 6.10 20.44 -15.09
N VAL A 139 5.06 20.47 -14.26
CA VAL A 139 4.32 19.29 -13.81
C VAL A 139 2.96 19.22 -14.51
N ASN A 140 2.77 18.07 -15.16
CA ASN A 140 1.51 17.42 -15.53
C ASN A 140 0.76 17.95 -16.75
N GLU A 141 1.07 17.33 -17.88
CA GLU A 141 0.05 16.83 -18.80
C GLU A 141 -0.69 15.65 -18.13
N PRO A 142 -2.03 15.70 -17.96
CA PRO A 142 -2.73 14.60 -17.30
C PRO A 142 -2.77 13.40 -18.25
N GLY A 143 -2.12 12.32 -17.82
CA GLY A 143 -2.20 11.03 -18.47
C GLY A 143 -3.66 10.64 -18.69
N ASP A 144 -3.95 10.27 -19.94
CA ASP A 144 -5.22 9.73 -20.40
C ASP A 144 -5.48 8.39 -19.68
N VAL A 145 -6.10 8.47 -18.50
CA VAL A 145 -6.64 7.31 -17.80
C VAL A 145 -7.81 6.82 -18.63
N LYS A 146 -7.58 5.72 -19.34
CA LYS A 146 -8.55 5.00 -20.15
C LYS A 146 -9.90 4.91 -19.42
N GLU A 147 -10.91 5.34 -20.15
CA GLU A 147 -12.29 5.54 -19.76
C GLU A 147 -12.97 4.22 -19.39
N ASN A 148 -13.10 3.94 -18.09
CA ASN A 148 -13.88 2.82 -17.55
C ASN A 148 -15.40 3.11 -17.58
N GLY A 149 -15.92 3.72 -18.65
CA GLY A 149 -17.37 3.96 -18.85
C GLY A 149 -18.07 4.82 -17.79
N LEU A 150 -17.32 5.43 -16.87
CA LEU A 150 -17.80 6.30 -15.81
C LEU A 150 -17.44 7.74 -16.17
N GLU A 151 -18.43 8.63 -16.13
CA GLU A 151 -18.25 10.05 -16.45
C GLU A 151 -17.21 10.68 -15.51
N LYS A 152 -16.25 11.42 -16.10
CA LYS A 152 -15.18 12.09 -15.35
C LYS A 152 -15.77 13.13 -14.39
N ASN A 153 -15.27 13.15 -13.15
CA ASN A 153 -15.67 14.14 -12.16
C ASN A 153 -15.20 15.55 -12.59
N ARG A 154 -16.12 16.34 -13.13
CA ARG A 154 -15.86 17.69 -13.64
C ARG A 154 -15.45 18.68 -12.54
N ASN A 155 -15.91 18.48 -11.31
CA ASN A 155 -15.57 19.35 -10.19
C ASN A 155 -14.09 19.17 -9.80
N ALA A 156 -13.63 17.92 -9.72
CA ALA A 156 -12.23 17.63 -9.43
C ALA A 156 -11.29 18.19 -10.52
N HIS A 157 -11.68 18.04 -11.80
CA HIS A 157 -10.92 18.62 -12.91
C HIS A 157 -10.87 20.15 -12.86
N ALA A 158 -12.01 20.81 -12.58
CA ALA A 158 -12.07 22.27 -12.51
C ALA A 158 -11.19 22.83 -11.37
N VAL A 159 -11.16 22.17 -10.21
CA VAL A 159 -10.29 22.58 -9.08
C VAL A 159 -8.82 22.41 -9.44
N MET A 160 -8.43 21.28 -10.00
CA MET A 160 -7.05 21.02 -10.41
C MET A 160 -6.57 22.01 -11.48
N GLN A 161 -7.42 22.30 -12.47
CA GLN A 161 -7.12 23.27 -13.51
C GLN A 161 -6.97 24.69 -12.94
N ALA A 162 -7.87 25.12 -12.06
CA ALA A 162 -7.78 26.44 -11.42
C ALA A 162 -6.52 26.60 -10.56
N GLU A 163 -6.09 25.54 -9.86
CA GLU A 163 -4.85 25.55 -9.09
C GLU A 163 -3.61 25.63 -10.00
N LYS A 164 -3.61 24.89 -11.12
CA LYS A 164 -2.55 24.96 -12.12
C LYS A 164 -2.43 26.34 -12.74
N GLU A 165 -3.55 26.92 -13.19
CA GLU A 165 -3.60 28.27 -13.75
C GLU A 165 -3.11 29.32 -12.75
N LYS A 166 -3.47 29.20 -11.46
CA LYS A 166 -3.01 30.11 -10.41
C LYS A 166 -1.49 30.02 -10.21
N ARG A 167 -0.92 28.80 -10.26
CA ARG A 167 0.53 28.59 -10.15
C ARG A 167 1.27 29.17 -11.34
N GLU A 168 0.80 28.93 -12.56
CA GLU A 168 1.38 29.48 -13.78
C GLU A 168 1.31 31.01 -13.82
N GLN A 169 0.16 31.59 -13.43
CA GLN A 169 0.02 33.04 -13.30
C GLN A 169 1.03 33.63 -12.32
N ALA A 170 1.24 33.00 -11.16
CA ALA A 170 2.23 33.47 -10.18
C ALA A 170 3.67 33.43 -10.73
N LYS A 171 4.02 32.40 -11.52
CA LYS A 171 5.33 32.32 -12.19
C LYS A 171 5.50 33.44 -13.22
N LEU A 172 4.50 33.63 -14.08
CA LEU A 172 4.53 34.67 -15.12
C LEU A 172 4.59 36.08 -14.51
N GLU A 173 3.85 36.34 -13.44
CA GLU A 173 3.91 37.63 -12.73
C GLU A 173 5.28 37.87 -12.09
N SER A 174 5.90 36.83 -11.51
CA SER A 174 7.25 36.90 -10.95
C SER A 174 8.29 37.18 -12.03
N GLN A 175 8.23 36.48 -13.17
CA GLN A 175 9.12 36.70 -14.31
C GLN A 175 8.93 38.12 -14.88
N LYS A 176 7.69 38.54 -15.13
CA LYS A 176 7.37 39.88 -15.63
C LYS A 176 7.84 40.98 -14.68
N LYS A 177 7.76 40.76 -13.37
CA LYS A 177 8.29 41.69 -12.36
C LYS A 177 9.82 41.80 -12.45
N LYS A 178 10.53 40.66 -12.55
CA LYS A 178 11.99 40.63 -12.73
C LYS A 178 12.42 41.34 -14.03
N GLU A 179 11.70 41.13 -15.12
CA GLU A 179 11.97 41.79 -16.40
C GLU A 179 11.74 43.29 -16.33
N LYS A 180 10.63 43.73 -15.72
CA LYS A 180 10.35 45.15 -15.52
C LYS A 180 11.43 45.83 -14.67
N ASP A 181 11.85 45.19 -13.57
CA ASP A 181 12.92 45.72 -12.72
C ASP A 181 14.26 45.81 -13.48
N LYS A 182 14.53 44.83 -14.37
CA LYS A 182 15.72 44.82 -15.23
C LYS A 182 15.68 45.95 -16.26
N GLU A 183 14.56 46.13 -16.95
CA GLU A 183 14.36 47.21 -17.91
C GLU A 183 14.49 48.59 -17.27
N ASP A 184 13.88 48.81 -16.11
CA ASP A 184 13.95 50.09 -15.41
C ASP A 184 15.38 50.43 -14.98
N ARG A 185 16.15 49.41 -14.56
CA ARG A 185 17.57 49.56 -14.25
C ARG A 185 18.39 49.93 -15.49
N GLU A 186 18.10 49.30 -16.63
CA GLU A 186 18.78 49.60 -17.89
C GLU A 186 18.44 51.00 -18.41
N LYS A 187 17.16 51.39 -18.39
CA LYS A 187 16.70 52.74 -18.75
C LYS A 187 17.39 53.80 -17.88
N GLN A 188 17.51 53.57 -16.57
CA GLN A 188 18.27 54.47 -15.68
C GLN A 188 19.75 54.55 -16.04
N LYS A 189 20.38 53.43 -16.43
CA LYS A 189 21.78 53.40 -16.84
C LYS A 189 21.99 54.18 -18.15
N GLN A 190 21.16 53.93 -19.16
CA GLN A 190 21.20 54.63 -20.45
C GLN A 190 21.02 56.14 -20.27
N LEU A 191 20.05 56.57 -19.46
CA LEU A 191 19.82 58.01 -19.19
C LEU A 191 21.03 58.67 -18.50
N ARG A 192 21.76 57.95 -17.64
CA ARG A 192 22.99 58.45 -17.01
C ARG A 192 24.14 58.56 -18.00
N GLU A 193 24.29 57.60 -18.90
CA GLU A 193 25.30 57.61 -19.96
C GLU A 193 25.04 58.74 -20.96
N GLU A 194 23.81 58.91 -21.42
CA GLU A 194 23.42 60.00 -22.33
C GLU A 194 23.68 61.38 -21.69
N LYS A 195 23.35 61.57 -20.40
CA LYS A 195 23.68 62.81 -19.66
C LYS A 195 25.19 63.04 -19.53
N LYS A 196 25.99 61.98 -19.36
CA LYS A 196 27.45 62.09 -19.31
C LYS A 196 28.02 62.46 -20.68
N GLU A 197 27.49 61.86 -21.75
CA GLU A 197 27.90 62.14 -23.12
C GLU A 197 27.56 63.58 -23.53
N LYS A 198 26.34 64.05 -23.28
CA LYS A 198 25.92 65.44 -23.52
C LYS A 198 26.79 66.47 -22.76
N ARG A 199 27.25 66.14 -21.54
CA ARG A 199 28.20 66.98 -20.79
C ARG A 199 29.63 66.93 -21.35
N LYS A 200 30.04 65.79 -21.92
CA LYS A 200 31.37 65.61 -22.52
C LYS A 200 31.48 66.34 -23.86
N THR A 201 30.44 66.29 -24.70
CA THR A 201 30.40 66.99 -25.98
C THR A 201 30.38 68.52 -25.80
N GLN A 202 29.60 69.04 -24.85
CA GLN A 202 29.53 70.48 -24.57
C GLN A 202 30.86 71.09 -24.01
N LYS A 203 31.66 70.29 -23.29
CA LYS A 203 33.00 70.73 -22.82
C LYS A 203 34.07 70.72 -23.92
N GLY A 204 33.88 69.94 -24.98
CA GLY A 204 34.77 69.90 -26.13
C GLY A 204 34.63 71.14 -27.03
N GLU A 205 33.41 71.65 -27.15
CA GLU A 205 33.10 72.82 -27.98
C GLU A 205 33.54 74.15 -27.33
N ARG A 206 33.43 74.29 -25.99
CA ARG A 206 33.94 75.49 -25.27
C ARG A 206 35.47 75.57 -25.17
N ARG A 207 36.20 74.55 -25.62
CA ARG A 207 37.67 74.46 -25.56
C ARG A 207 38.34 74.68 -26.92
N ARG A 208 37.59 74.81 -28.01
CA ARG A 208 38.09 75.21 -29.32
C ARG A 208 37.81 76.68 -29.58
#